data_AF-A0A9E5RFP4-F1
#
_entry.id   AF-A0A9E5RFP4-F1
#
_cell.length_a   1.000
_cell.length_b   1.000
_cell.length_c   1.000
_cell.angle_alpha   90.00
_cell.angle_beta   90.00
_cell.angle_gamma   90.00
#
_symmetry.space_group_name_H-M   'P 1'
#
loop_
_entity.id
_entity.type
_entity.pdbx_description
1 polymer ?
#
loop_
_entity_poly.entity_id
_entity_poly.type
_entity_poly.pdbx_seq_one_letter_code
_entity_poly.pdbx_strand_id
1 'polypeptide(L)' 'MPTPFATLRNIYNAFDPFEPLPAGDPVYVNCSKVRGAENILLDLGRQILLSDRLTHQLYTGHRGAGKSTELLRLRMT' A
#
# COMPACT_ATOMS: atom_id res chain seq x y z
N MET A 1 16.33 -27.90 7.46
CA MET A 1 16.59 -26.77 6.54
C MET A 1 15.80 -27.01 5.26
N PRO A 2 15.03 -26.04 4.75
CA PRO A 2 14.38 -26.17 3.45
C PRO A 2 15.44 -26.34 2.35
N THR A 3 15.08 -27.06 1.29
CA THR A 3 15.93 -27.15 0.10
C THR A 3 16.05 -25.77 -0.57
N PRO A 4 17.07 -25.54 -1.42
CA PRO A 4 17.18 -24.29 -2.17
C PRO A 4 15.90 -23.97 -2.97
N PHE A 5 15.31 -24.97 -3.62
CA PHE A 5 14.07 -24.79 -4.37
C PHE A 5 12.87 -24.47 -3.47
N ALA A 6 12.73 -25.13 -2.32
CA ALA A 6 11.68 -24.80 -1.36
C ALA A 6 11.80 -23.35 -0.84
N THR A 7 13.03 -22.88 -0.64
CA THR A 7 13.31 -21.50 -0.22
C THR A 7 12.88 -20.50 -1.31
N LEU A 8 13.27 -20.72 -2.56
CA LEU A 8 12.87 -19.88 -3.69
C LEU A 8 11.35 -19.84 -3.88
N ARG A 9 10.69 -20.99 -3.77
CA ARG A 9 9.22 -21.08 -3.83
C ARG A 9 8.57 -20.25 -2.73
N ASN A 10 9.07 -20.32 -1.51
CA ASN A 10 8.53 -19.56 -0.38
C ASN A 10 8.70 -18.05 -0.59
N ILE A 11 9.86 -17.61 -1.09
CA ILE A 11 10.09 -16.19 -1.41
C ILE A 11 9.13 -15.75 -2.51
N TYR A 12 9.02 -16.49 -3.61
CA TYR A 12 8.11 -16.15 -4.71
C TYR A 12 6.66 -15.96 -4.21
N ASN A 13 6.16 -16.90 -3.40
CA ASN A 13 4.80 -16.83 -2.86
C ASN A 13 4.61 -15.74 -1.80
N ALA A 14 5.68 -15.27 -1.14
CA ALA A 14 5.61 -14.19 -0.17
C ALA A 14 5.53 -12.79 -0.80
N PHE A 15 5.90 -12.66 -2.09
CA PHE A 15 5.94 -11.39 -2.81
C PHE A 15 5.06 -11.41 -4.06
N ASP A 16 3.77 -11.75 -3.93
CA ASP A 16 2.82 -11.63 -5.04
C ASP A 16 2.59 -10.14 -5.38
N PRO A 17 3.02 -9.65 -6.56
CA PRO A 17 2.89 -8.24 -6.92
C PRO A 17 1.43 -7.80 -7.21
N PHE A 18 0.48 -8.74 -7.26
CA PHE A 18 -0.94 -8.46 -7.46
C PHE A 18 -1.74 -8.39 -6.16
N GLU A 19 -1.18 -8.86 -5.05
CA GLU A 19 -1.80 -8.78 -3.73
C GLU A 19 -1.28 -7.53 -2.99
N PRO A 20 -2.16 -6.56 -2.66
CA PRO A 20 -1.76 -5.41 -1.88
C PRO A 20 -1.55 -5.79 -0.41
N LEU A 21 -0.69 -5.05 0.29
CA LEU A 21 -0.50 -5.26 1.73
C LEU A 21 -1.73 -4.73 2.50
N PRO A 22 -2.23 -5.47 3.49
CA PRO A 22 -3.28 -4.98 4.37
C PRO A 22 -2.80 -3.80 5.22
N ALA A 23 -3.76 -3.08 5.78
CA ALA A 23 -3.49 -2.06 6.78
C ALA A 23 -2.75 -2.69 7.98
N GLY A 24 -1.54 -2.21 8.24
CA GLY A 24 -0.78 -2.51 9.46
C GLY A 24 0.19 -3.65 9.26
N ASP A 25 0.32 -4.11 8.02
CA ASP A 25 1.23 -5.18 7.69
C ASP A 25 2.68 -4.81 8.12
N PRO A 26 3.34 -5.66 8.92
CA PRO A 26 4.69 -5.40 9.42
C PRO A 26 5.74 -5.32 8.31
N VAL A 27 5.46 -5.83 7.10
CA VAL A 27 6.39 -5.74 5.97
C VAL A 27 6.21 -4.46 5.14
N TYR A 28 5.30 -3.56 5.53
CA TYR A 28 5.18 -2.26 4.89
C TYR A 28 6.45 -1.42 5.07
N VAL A 29 6.98 -0.88 3.97
CA VAL A 29 8.17 -0.02 3.97
C VAL A 29 7.81 1.38 3.49
N ASN A 30 7.95 2.37 4.37
CA ASN A 30 7.74 3.77 4.02
C ASN A 30 8.86 4.29 3.11
N CYS A 31 8.56 4.41 1.82
CA CYS A 31 9.49 4.93 0.81
C CYS A 31 9.31 6.41 0.47
N SER A 32 8.54 7.18 1.26
CA SER A 32 8.21 8.60 0.97
C SER A 32 9.43 9.49 0.72
N LYS A 33 10.56 9.23 1.40
CA LYS A 33 11.81 9.97 1.18
C LYS A 33 12.34 9.90 -0.26
N VAL A 34 11.97 8.87 -1.02
CA VAL A 34 12.51 8.62 -2.38
C VAL A 34 11.44 8.43 -3.45
N ARG A 35 10.15 8.31 -3.06
CA ARG A 35 9.01 8.17 -3.99
C ARG A 35 8.11 9.42 -4.06
N GLY A 36 8.50 10.48 -3.36
CA GLY A 36 7.69 11.69 -3.20
C GLY A 36 7.16 11.79 -1.78
N ALA A 37 7.09 13.02 -1.26
CA ALA A 37 6.70 13.31 0.11
C ALA A 37 5.18 13.20 0.37
N GLU A 38 4.45 12.50 -0.51
CA GLU A 38 3.01 12.30 -0.40
C GLU A 38 2.70 11.39 0.80
N ASN A 39 1.61 11.71 1.50
CA ASN A 39 1.12 10.91 2.61
C ASN A 39 -0.39 10.77 2.47
N ILE A 40 -0.83 9.63 1.97
CA ILE A 40 -2.24 9.36 1.69
C ILE A 40 -3.16 9.58 2.90
N LEU A 41 -2.67 9.34 4.13
CA LEU A 41 -3.45 9.57 5.35
C LEU A 41 -3.72 11.07 5.59
N LEU A 42 -2.80 11.93 5.18
CA LEU A 42 -2.97 13.38 5.25
C LEU A 42 -3.70 13.92 4.03
N ASP A 43 -3.30 13.48 2.83
CA ASP A 43 -3.77 14.07 1.58
C ASP A 43 -5.21 13.65 1.26
N LEU A 44 -5.53 12.36 1.42
CA LEU A 44 -6.85 11.79 1.15
C LEU A 44 -7.65 11.55 2.44
N GLY A 45 -7.01 11.06 3.51
CA GLY A 45 -7.67 10.78 4.78
C GLY A 45 -8.32 12.02 5.40
N ARG A 46 -7.68 13.19 5.34
CA ARG A 46 -8.29 14.45 5.81
C ARG A 46 -9.54 14.82 5.01
N GLN A 47 -9.52 14.64 3.70
CA GLN A 47 -10.70 14.95 2.87
C GLN A 47 -11.87 14.03 3.21
N ILE A 48 -11.61 12.74 3.41
CA ILE A 48 -12.63 11.76 3.81
C ILE A 48 -13.21 12.11 5.19
N LEU A 49 -12.36 12.44 6.16
CA LEU A 49 -12.79 12.65 7.55
C LEU A 49 -13.44 14.02 7.81
N LEU A 50 -13.05 15.06 7.07
CA LEU A 50 -13.43 16.45 7.37
C LEU A 50 -14.50 17.02 6.43
N SER A 51 -14.84 16.34 5.34
CA SER A 51 -15.82 16.88 4.39
C SER A 51 -17.26 16.56 4.79
N ASP A 52 -18.09 17.59 4.89
CA ASP A 52 -19.55 17.45 5.02
C ASP A 52 -20.24 17.12 3.67
N ARG A 53 -19.48 16.98 2.58
CA ARG A 53 -19.99 16.69 1.24
C ARG A 53 -19.42 15.38 0.74
N LEU A 54 -20.18 14.69 -0.12
CA LEU A 54 -19.66 13.53 -0.84
C LEU A 54 -18.51 13.98 -1.75
N THR A 55 -17.34 13.38 -1.55
CA THR A 55 -16.15 13.64 -2.36
C THR A 55 -15.81 12.40 -3.18
N HIS A 56 -15.16 12.63 -4.33
CA HIS A 56 -14.70 11.57 -5.22
C HIS A 56 -13.26 11.87 -5.57
N GLN A 57 -12.35 10.92 -5.31
CA GLN A 57 -10.93 11.09 -5.56
C GLN A 57 -10.44 10.03 -6.54
N LEU A 58 -9.68 10.50 -7.53
CA LEU A 58 -9.05 9.64 -8.52
C LEU A 58 -7.59 9.43 -8.11
N TYR A 59 -7.28 8.25 -7.58
CA TYR A 59 -5.93 7.87 -7.18
C TYR A 59 -5.28 6.97 -8.25
N THR A 60 -4.35 7.53 -9.04
CA THR A 60 -3.82 6.89 -10.26
C THR A 60 -2.33 6.62 -10.21
N GLY A 61 -1.82 5.91 -11.22
CA GLY A 61 -0.40 5.63 -11.40
C GLY A 61 -0.17 4.26 -12.03
N HIS A 62 1.09 3.92 -12.31
CA HIS A 62 1.48 2.68 -13.00
C HIS A 62 1.01 1.41 -12.26
N ARG A 63 0.74 0.33 -13.01
CA ARG A 63 0.44 -0.99 -12.43
C ARG A 63 1.64 -1.47 -11.59
N GLY A 64 1.38 -2.04 -10.41
CA GLY A 64 2.43 -2.48 -9.49
C GLY A 64 3.07 -1.37 -8.64
N ALA A 65 2.68 -0.11 -8.80
CA ALA A 65 3.25 1.01 -8.02
C ALA A 65 2.81 1.06 -6.54
N GLY A 66 2.00 0.11 -6.06
CA GLY A 66 1.57 0.03 -4.66
C GLY A 66 0.33 0.86 -4.29
N LYS A 67 -0.43 1.36 -5.27
CA LYS A 67 -1.61 2.23 -5.00
C LYS A 67 -2.66 1.59 -4.10
N SER A 68 -3.00 0.32 -4.35
CA SER A 68 -3.99 -0.40 -3.52
C SER A 68 -3.48 -0.61 -2.09
N THR A 69 -2.17 -0.87 -1.90
CA THR A 69 -1.54 -0.90 -0.59
C THR A 69 -1.69 0.44 0.14
N GLU A 70 -1.38 1.55 -0.54
CA GLU A 70 -1.53 2.89 0.04
C GLU A 70 -3.00 3.20 0.39
N LEU A 71 -3.96 2.86 -0.48
CA LEU A 71 -5.39 3.02 -0.19
C LEU A 71 -5.85 2.18 1.01
N LEU A 72 -5.36 0.95 1.16
CA LEU A 72 -5.70 0.10 2.31
C LEU A 72 -5.24 0.71 3.63
N ARG A 73 -4.13 1.47 3.65
CA ARG A 73 -3.67 2.18 4.86
C ARG A 73 -4.71 3.17 5.39
N LEU A 74 -5.61 3.70 4.56
CA LEU A 74 -6.71 4.57 5.01
C LEU A 74 -7.70 3.83 5.92
N ARG A 75 -7.73 2.50 5.94
CA ARG A 75 -8.55 1.75 6.92
C ARG A 75 -7.99 1.81 8.35
N MET A 76 -6.80 2.36 8.54
CA MET A 76 -6.22 2.60 9.87
C MET A 76 -6.75 3.86 10.55
N THR A 77 -7.36 4.77 9.79
CA THR A 77 -7.88 6.05 10.30
C THR A 77 -9.32 5.90 10.76
#